data_AF-A0A350AT37-F1
#
_entry.id   AF-A0A350AT37-F1
#
_cell.length_a   1.000
_cell.length_b   1.000
_cell.length_c   1.000
_cell.angle_alpha   90.00
_cell.angle_beta   90.00
_cell.angle_gamma   90.00
#
_symmetry.space_group_name_H-M   'P 1'
#
loop_
_entity.id
_entity.type
_entity.pdbx_description
1 polymer ?
#
loop_
_entity_poly.entity_id
_entity_poly.type
_entity_poly.pdbx_seq_one_letter_code
_entity_poly.pdbx_strand_id
1 'polypeptide(L)'
;MELYVGAGEEGTRQQIHLNDLAKTNSYEYQGLPVIDFYTGATGGLPVARAKYNPEHDAPLLLFTKNSEGSAMPYRVLSIEDSWQKQGVGTYQLVNLSSKALFWKVGEERFKIEPKDLRVIEVDGTNAKTPVIALEVNKDGKPSRVYRAKWHNLENMRRLIFVRDTNENEVGSVRVSVIEDFYVPPSTP
;
A
#
# COMPACT_ATOMS: atom_id res chain seq x y z
N MET A 1 -33.73 -23.47 -2.73
CA MET A 1 -33.10 -22.42 -1.90
C MET A 1 -33.63 -21.09 -2.41
N GLU A 2 -34.33 -20.31 -1.59
CA GLU A 2 -34.89 -19.02 -1.99
C GLU A 2 -33.88 -17.91 -1.72
N LEU A 3 -33.54 -17.12 -2.74
CA LEU A 3 -32.60 -16.02 -2.63
C LEU A 3 -33.32 -14.70 -2.88
N TYR A 4 -32.93 -13.70 -2.10
CA TYR A 4 -33.47 -12.36 -2.15
C TYR A 4 -32.33 -11.36 -2.24
N VAL A 5 -32.51 -10.30 -3.02
CA VAL A 5 -31.59 -9.15 -3.01
C VAL A 5 -32.35 -7.93 -2.50
N GLY A 6 -31.68 -7.16 -1.64
CA GLY A 6 -32.16 -5.91 -1.06
C GLY A 6 -30.98 -5.05 -0.61
N ALA A 7 -31.21 -3.74 -0.53
CA ALA A 7 -30.22 -2.79 -0.01
C ALA A 7 -30.44 -2.61 1.51
N GLY A 8 -29.69 -3.37 2.32
CA GLY A 8 -29.78 -3.31 3.78
C GLY A 8 -30.94 -4.10 4.40
N GLU A 9 -31.00 -4.14 5.73
CA GLU A 9 -31.98 -4.97 6.47
C GLU A 9 -33.43 -4.50 6.30
N GLU A 10 -33.66 -3.19 6.10
CA GLU A 10 -35.00 -2.58 5.95
C GLU A 10 -35.44 -2.37 4.50
N GLY A 11 -34.59 -2.68 3.51
CA GLY A 11 -34.94 -2.50 2.09
C GLY A 11 -35.93 -3.55 1.59
N THR A 12 -36.87 -3.16 0.71
CA THR A 12 -37.80 -4.08 0.04
C THR A 12 -37.01 -5.18 -0.68
N ARG A 13 -37.18 -6.43 -0.23
CA ARG A 13 -36.45 -7.59 -0.77
C ARG A 13 -37.15 -8.09 -2.04
N GLN A 14 -36.43 -8.15 -3.14
CA GLN A 14 -36.93 -8.76 -4.37
C GLN A 14 -36.52 -10.23 -4.41
N GLN A 15 -37.50 -11.12 -4.54
CA GLN A 15 -37.27 -12.55 -4.70
C GLN A 15 -36.68 -12.80 -6.10
N ILE A 16 -35.55 -13.50 -6.14
CA ILE A 16 -34.91 -13.86 -7.40
C ILE A 16 -35.05 -15.38 -7.57
N HIS A 17 -35.68 -15.79 -8.67
CA HIS A 17 -35.67 -17.18 -9.08
C HIS A 17 -34.34 -17.46 -9.79
N LEU A 18 -33.50 -18.28 -9.18
CA LEU A 18 -32.37 -18.86 -9.89
C LEU A 18 -32.93 -19.84 -10.92
N ASN A 19 -32.71 -19.55 -12.20
CA ASN A 19 -32.95 -20.52 -13.26
C ASN A 19 -32.08 -21.76 -13.02
N ASP A 20 -32.64 -22.93 -13.35
CA ASP A 20 -32.07 -24.27 -13.29
C ASP A 20 -30.55 -24.32 -13.03
N LEU A 21 -30.20 -24.56 -11.76
CA LEU A 21 -28.81 -24.66 -11.28
C LEU A 21 -28.04 -25.81 -11.93
N ALA A 22 -28.71 -26.76 -12.60
CA ALA A 22 -28.05 -27.86 -13.32
C ALA A 22 -27.15 -27.39 -14.47
N LYS A 23 -27.31 -26.14 -14.94
CA LYS A 23 -26.46 -25.51 -15.98
C LYS A 23 -25.54 -24.43 -15.45
N THR A 24 -25.56 -24.18 -14.14
CA THR A 24 -24.75 -23.13 -13.53
C THR A 24 -23.44 -23.74 -13.04
N ASN A 25 -22.36 -23.54 -13.79
CA ASN A 25 -21.03 -23.81 -13.26
C ASN A 25 -20.81 -22.87 -12.06
N SER A 26 -20.77 -23.44 -10.86
CA SER A 26 -20.28 -22.75 -9.67
C SER A 26 -18.79 -22.50 -9.87
N TYR A 27 -18.43 -21.27 -10.21
CA TYR A 27 -17.04 -20.85 -10.21
C TYR A 27 -16.64 -20.56 -8.76
N GLU A 28 -15.74 -21.36 -8.20
CA GLU A 28 -15.04 -20.98 -6.98
C GLU A 28 -14.22 -19.73 -7.28
N TYR A 29 -14.56 -18.62 -6.62
CA TYR A 29 -13.77 -17.40 -6.70
C TYR A 29 -12.39 -17.67 -6.10
N GLN A 30 -11.40 -17.97 -6.94
CA GLN A 30 -9.98 -18.08 -6.55
C GLN A 30 -9.29 -16.70 -6.44
N GLY A 31 -10.06 -15.64 -6.20
CA GLY A 31 -9.45 -14.33 -5.94
C GLY A 31 -8.86 -14.27 -4.54
N LEU A 32 -7.98 -13.29 -4.34
CA LEU A 32 -7.37 -13.04 -3.03
C LEU A 32 -8.44 -12.91 -1.94
N PRO A 33 -8.25 -13.55 -0.76
CA PRO A 33 -9.15 -13.39 0.37
C PRO A 33 -9.35 -11.92 0.71
N VAL A 34 -10.54 -11.57 1.19
CA VAL A 34 -10.89 -10.19 1.54
C VAL A 34 -11.02 -10.08 3.05
N ILE A 35 -10.39 -9.06 3.62
CA ILE A 35 -10.50 -8.70 5.03
C ILE A 35 -11.32 -7.42 5.12
N ASP A 36 -12.42 -7.47 5.88
CA ASP A 36 -13.25 -6.32 6.20
C ASP A 36 -12.89 -5.78 7.60
N PHE A 37 -12.79 -4.45 7.70
CA PHE A 37 -12.52 -3.74 8.95
C PHE A 37 -13.76 -2.96 9.35
N TYR A 38 -14.05 -2.94 10.65
CA TYR A 38 -15.27 -2.32 11.20
C TYR A 38 -14.95 -1.30 12.29
N THR A 39 -15.89 -0.41 12.59
CA THR A 39 -15.77 0.59 13.66
C THR A 39 -15.63 -0.01 15.06
N GLY A 40 -16.03 -1.27 15.26
CA GLY A 40 -16.01 -1.95 16.55
C GLY A 40 -15.55 -3.40 16.46
N ALA A 41 -15.00 -3.92 17.55
CA ALA A 41 -14.44 -5.27 17.64
C ALA A 41 -15.49 -6.38 17.47
N THR A 42 -16.73 -6.12 17.88
CA THR A 42 -17.88 -7.03 17.74
C THR A 42 -18.65 -6.81 16.43
N GLY A 43 -18.12 -5.99 15.52
CA GLY A 43 -18.80 -5.53 14.30
C GLY A 43 -19.17 -4.04 14.36
N GLY A 44 -19.83 -3.56 13.31
CA GLY A 44 -20.24 -2.16 13.16
C GLY A 44 -20.33 -1.73 11.71
N LEU A 45 -20.22 -0.43 11.45
CA LEU A 45 -20.11 0.07 10.08
C LEU A 45 -18.75 -0.34 9.50
N PRO A 46 -18.69 -0.81 8.25
CA PRO A 46 -17.43 -1.13 7.62
C PRO A 46 -16.63 0.15 7.38
N VAL A 47 -15.36 0.15 7.78
CA VAL A 47 -14.47 1.32 7.67
C VAL A 47 -13.43 1.16 6.57
N ALA A 48 -13.07 -0.08 6.23
CA ALA A 48 -12.10 -0.39 5.21
C ALA A 48 -12.26 -1.82 4.70
N ARG A 49 -11.74 -2.09 3.51
CA ARG A 49 -11.65 -3.42 2.92
C ARG A 49 -10.27 -3.61 2.31
N ALA A 50 -9.64 -4.75 2.58
CA ALA A 50 -8.33 -5.10 2.05
C ALA A 50 -8.40 -6.43 1.29
N LYS A 51 -7.63 -6.55 0.21
CA LYS A 51 -7.29 -7.86 -0.34
C LYS A 51 -6.06 -8.37 0.39
N TYR A 52 -6.17 -9.56 0.96
CA TYR A 52 -5.08 -10.26 1.62
C TYR A 52 -4.32 -11.08 0.59
N ASN A 53 -3.01 -10.85 0.49
CA ASN A 53 -2.15 -11.71 -0.31
C ASN A 53 -1.59 -12.83 0.59
N PRO A 54 -2.02 -14.11 0.43
CA PRO A 54 -1.52 -15.21 1.24
C PRO A 54 -0.05 -15.55 0.94
N GLU A 55 0.52 -15.01 -0.14
CA GLU A 55 1.96 -15.16 -0.44
C GLU A 55 2.85 -14.24 0.40
N HIS A 56 2.27 -13.32 1.19
CA HIS A 56 3.03 -12.48 2.11
C HIS A 56 3.37 -13.25 3.40
N ASP A 57 4.64 -13.29 3.78
CA ASP A 57 5.13 -13.94 5.00
C ASP A 57 4.84 -13.07 6.22
N ALA A 58 5.04 -11.76 6.09
CA ALA A 58 4.72 -10.78 7.13
C ALA A 58 3.98 -9.58 6.48
N PRO A 59 2.65 -9.66 6.33
CA PRO A 59 1.88 -8.59 5.70
C PRO A 59 1.77 -7.35 6.61
N LEU A 60 2.25 -6.21 6.14
CA LEU A 60 2.00 -4.91 6.73
C LEU A 60 0.79 -4.26 6.06
N LEU A 61 -0.19 -3.82 6.87
CA LEU A 61 -1.42 -3.17 6.40
C LEU A 61 -1.35 -1.66 6.61
N LEU A 62 -1.39 -0.90 5.51
CA LEU A 62 -1.30 0.55 5.51
C LEU A 62 -2.68 1.16 5.27
N PHE A 63 -3.19 1.88 6.27
CA PHE A 63 -4.46 2.58 6.19
C PHE A 63 -4.25 4.01 5.71
N THR A 64 -4.88 4.38 4.61
CA THR A 64 -4.92 5.75 4.10
C THR A 64 -6.36 6.25 4.09
N LYS A 65 -6.57 7.51 4.46
CA LYS A 65 -7.90 8.12 4.51
C LYS A 65 -8.40 8.32 3.07
N ASN A 66 -9.63 7.89 2.78
CA ASN A 66 -10.33 8.27 1.55
C ASN A 66 -10.90 9.69 1.68
N SER A 67 -11.46 10.22 0.58
CA SER A 67 -12.20 11.47 0.59
C SER A 67 -13.35 11.44 1.61
N GLU A 68 -13.62 12.59 2.21
CA GLU A 68 -14.72 12.76 3.17
C GLU A 68 -16.06 12.35 2.53
N GLY A 69 -16.92 11.68 3.30
CA GLY A 69 -18.18 11.11 2.80
C GLY A 69 -18.06 9.77 2.07
N SER A 70 -16.85 9.18 1.93
CA SER A 70 -16.72 7.82 1.40
C SER A 70 -17.40 6.80 2.30
N ALA A 71 -18.16 5.86 1.71
CA ALA A 71 -18.76 4.73 2.42
C ALA A 71 -17.72 3.84 3.13
N MET A 72 -16.47 3.87 2.65
CA MET A 72 -15.31 3.24 3.29
C MET A 72 -14.30 4.35 3.61
N PRO A 73 -14.31 4.92 4.83
CA PRO A 73 -13.47 6.06 5.20
C PRO A 73 -11.96 5.80 5.03
N TYR A 74 -11.54 4.54 5.02
CA TYR A 74 -10.16 4.16 4.77
C TYR A 74 -10.01 3.23 3.58
N ARG A 75 -8.85 3.33 2.95
CA ARG A 75 -8.31 2.36 2.00
C ARG A 75 -7.15 1.64 2.65
N VAL A 76 -7.03 0.34 2.39
CA VAL A 76 -5.91 -0.48 2.88
C VAL A 76 -5.03 -0.92 1.72
N LEU A 77 -3.73 -0.70 1.84
CA LEU A 77 -2.71 -1.32 1.01
C LEU A 77 -1.99 -2.38 1.85
N SER A 78 -1.90 -3.61 1.36
CA SER A 78 -1.10 -4.67 1.99
C SER A 78 0.24 -4.79 1.27
N ILE A 79 1.33 -4.78 2.01
CA ILE A 79 2.68 -4.98 1.50
C ILE A 79 3.39 -6.09 2.28
N GLU A 80 4.33 -6.77 1.64
CA GLU A 80 5.25 -7.69 2.33
C GLU A 80 6.28 -6.90 3.14
N ASP A 81 6.45 -7.24 4.42
CA ASP A 81 7.40 -6.59 5.35
C ASP A 81 8.33 -7.62 6.05
N SER A 82 8.39 -8.86 5.57
CA SER A 82 9.27 -9.87 6.14
C SER A 82 10.75 -9.49 5.97
N TRP A 83 11.49 -9.48 7.09
CA TRP A 83 12.94 -9.34 7.10
C TRP A 83 13.67 -10.40 6.28
N GLN A 84 13.08 -11.59 6.12
CA GLN A 84 13.67 -12.66 5.31
C GLN A 84 13.58 -12.35 3.81
N LYS A 85 12.52 -11.67 3.38
CA LYS A 85 12.30 -11.30 1.97
C LYS A 85 12.89 -9.93 1.64
N GLN A 86 12.83 -8.98 2.57
CA GLN A 86 13.28 -7.60 2.42
C GLN A 86 14.18 -7.24 3.59
N GLY A 87 15.40 -7.78 3.52
CA GLY A 87 16.38 -7.71 4.59
C GLY A 87 17.30 -6.49 4.52
N VAL A 88 18.47 -6.64 5.13
CA VAL A 88 19.55 -5.66 5.14
C VAL A 88 19.84 -5.13 3.74
N GLY A 89 20.08 -3.82 3.63
CA GLY A 89 20.44 -3.17 2.37
C GLY A 89 19.26 -2.95 1.44
N THR A 90 18.03 -3.22 1.85
CA THR A 90 16.85 -2.97 1.01
C THR A 90 16.15 -1.66 1.34
N TYR A 91 15.68 -0.98 0.30
CA TYR A 91 14.76 0.15 0.40
C TYR A 91 13.41 -0.28 -0.18
N GLN A 92 12.39 -0.36 0.66
CA GLN A 92 11.00 -0.56 0.23
C GLN A 92 10.31 0.80 0.12
N LEU A 93 10.14 1.29 -1.11
CA LEU A 93 9.56 2.60 -1.39
C LEU A 93 8.11 2.44 -1.82
N VAL A 94 7.19 3.01 -1.05
CA VAL A 94 5.73 2.92 -1.24
C VAL A 94 5.18 4.29 -1.60
N ASN A 95 4.58 4.39 -2.79
CA ASN A 95 3.98 5.64 -3.26
C ASN A 95 2.50 5.69 -2.87
N LEU A 96 2.20 6.32 -1.74
CA LEU A 96 0.84 6.59 -1.27
C LEU A 96 0.27 7.92 -1.80
N SER A 97 1.04 8.67 -2.59
CA SER A 97 0.58 9.93 -3.20
C SER A 97 -0.43 9.66 -4.32
N SER A 98 -1.18 10.69 -4.70
CA SER A 98 -2.11 10.65 -5.84
C SER A 98 -1.41 10.70 -7.20
N LYS A 99 -0.08 10.86 -7.25
CA LYS A 99 0.70 11.12 -8.45
C LYS A 99 1.71 10.02 -8.73
N ALA A 100 1.98 9.80 -10.01
CA ALA A 100 3.13 9.00 -10.39
C ALA A 100 4.42 9.77 -10.12
N LEU A 101 5.42 9.08 -9.55
CA LEU A 101 6.69 9.68 -9.19
C LEU A 101 7.84 8.99 -9.92
N PHE A 102 8.73 9.79 -10.49
CA PHE A 102 9.95 9.32 -11.14
C PHE A 102 11.12 9.49 -10.19
N TRP A 103 11.76 8.38 -9.84
CA TRP A 103 12.82 8.33 -8.85
C TRP A 103 14.17 8.11 -9.51
N LYS A 104 15.19 8.76 -8.96
CA LYS A 104 16.59 8.35 -9.10
C LYS A 104 17.12 8.03 -7.70
N VAL A 105 17.51 6.78 -7.46
CA VAL A 105 18.08 6.30 -6.19
C VAL A 105 19.45 5.71 -6.51
N GLY A 106 20.52 6.38 -6.08
CA GLY A 106 21.86 6.03 -6.57
C GLY A 106 21.90 6.21 -8.08
N GLU A 107 22.23 5.16 -8.83
CA GLU A 107 22.16 5.18 -10.31
C GLU A 107 20.87 4.59 -10.90
N GLU A 108 20.05 3.92 -10.08
CA GLU A 108 18.78 3.38 -10.52
C GLU A 108 17.77 4.48 -10.81
N ARG A 109 17.00 4.29 -11.88
CA ARG A 109 15.93 5.19 -12.30
C ARG A 109 14.68 4.38 -12.60
N PHE A 110 13.56 4.76 -12.00
CA PHE A 110 12.29 4.05 -12.17
C PHE A 110 11.10 4.98 -11.91
N LYS A 111 9.92 4.52 -12.31
CA LYS A 111 8.63 5.17 -12.03
C LYS A 111 7.88 4.31 -11.03
N ILE A 112 7.24 4.94 -10.05
CA ILE A 112 6.27 4.28 -9.18
C ILE A 112 4.92 4.96 -9.39
N GLU A 113 3.93 4.18 -9.81
CA GLU A 113 2.56 4.67 -9.97
C GLU A 113 1.91 4.97 -8.61
N PRO A 114 0.81 5.74 -8.57
CA PRO A 114 0.03 5.90 -7.35
C PRO A 114 -0.39 4.54 -6.78
N LYS A 115 -0.18 4.35 -5.47
CA LYS A 115 -0.51 3.14 -4.69
C LYS A 115 0.28 1.90 -5.10
N ASP A 116 1.44 2.10 -5.71
CA ASP A 116 2.38 1.05 -6.05
C ASP A 116 3.64 1.15 -5.18
N LEU A 117 4.49 0.14 -5.25
CA LEU A 117 5.75 0.09 -4.50
C LEU A 117 6.91 -0.40 -5.37
N ARG A 118 8.13 -0.11 -4.90
CA ARG A 118 9.36 -0.63 -5.47
C ARG A 118 10.31 -1.02 -4.36
N VAL A 119 10.84 -2.24 -4.44
CA VAL A 119 11.98 -2.67 -3.63
C VAL A 119 13.26 -2.42 -4.42
N ILE A 120 14.27 -1.87 -3.76
CA ILE A 120 15.58 -1.55 -4.32
C ILE A 120 16.62 -2.19 -3.40
N GLU A 121 17.58 -2.89 -3.99
CA GLU A 121 18.73 -3.41 -3.27
C GLU A 121 19.87 -2.41 -3.37
N VAL A 122 20.45 -2.06 -2.23
CA VAL A 122 21.59 -1.15 -2.14
C VAL A 122 22.79 -1.98 -1.74
N ASP A 123 23.80 -2.02 -2.60
CA ASP A 123 25.02 -2.82 -2.47
C ASP A 123 25.89 -2.50 -1.24
N GLY A 124 25.49 -1.53 -0.41
CA GLY A 124 26.20 -1.12 0.81
C GLY A 124 27.54 -0.43 0.58
N THR A 125 28.01 -0.31 -0.67
CA THR A 125 29.34 0.22 -0.99
C THR A 125 29.48 1.71 -0.70
N ASN A 126 28.36 2.44 -0.81
CA ASN A 126 28.31 3.88 -0.56
C ASN A 126 27.70 4.17 0.80
N ALA A 127 28.42 4.91 1.65
CA ALA A 127 27.93 5.34 2.95
C ALA A 127 26.68 6.25 2.88
N LYS A 128 26.42 6.86 1.70
CA LYS A 128 25.19 7.61 1.43
C LYS A 128 24.71 7.41 -0.01
N THR A 129 23.42 7.14 -0.18
CA THR A 129 22.76 7.07 -1.48
C THR A 129 22.08 8.40 -1.80
N PRO A 130 22.43 9.09 -2.91
CA PRO A 130 21.71 10.27 -3.36
C PRO A 130 20.35 9.88 -3.92
N VAL A 131 19.31 10.64 -3.56
CA VAL A 131 17.92 10.34 -3.94
C VAL A 131 17.24 11.60 -4.46
N ILE A 132 16.55 11.46 -5.58
CA ILE A 132 15.75 12.51 -6.21
C ILE A 132 14.41 11.90 -6.61
N ALA A 133 13.32 12.62 -6.36
CA ALA A 133 12.01 12.32 -6.93
C ALA A 133 11.49 13.51 -7.75
N LEU A 134 10.88 13.20 -8.89
CA LEU A 134 10.27 14.15 -9.80
C LEU A 134 8.78 13.81 -9.98
N GLU A 135 7.93 14.82 -10.07
CA GLU A 135 6.58 14.69 -10.62
C GLU A 135 6.54 15.28 -12.03
N VAL A 136 5.70 14.75 -12.90
CA VAL A 136 5.41 15.37 -14.20
C VAL A 136 4.12 16.14 -14.07
N ASN A 137 4.17 17.45 -14.31
CA ASN A 137 2.98 18.29 -14.25
C ASN A 137 2.06 18.06 -15.48
N LYS A 138 0.90 18.72 -15.50
CA LYS A 138 -0.08 18.57 -16.61
C LYS A 138 0.48 18.96 -17.99
N ASP A 139 1.51 19.80 -18.03
CA ASP A 139 2.17 20.25 -19.27
C ASP A 139 3.31 19.32 -19.70
N GLY A 140 3.48 18.17 -19.02
CA GLY A 140 4.56 17.22 -19.29
C GLY A 140 5.93 17.67 -18.77
N LYS A 141 6.02 18.79 -18.05
CA LYS A 141 7.28 19.30 -17.51
C LYS A 141 7.60 18.61 -16.17
N PRO A 142 8.80 18.01 -16.03
CA PRO A 142 9.22 17.44 -14.77
C PRO A 142 9.53 18.55 -13.75
N SER A 143 9.02 18.39 -12.53
CA SER A 143 9.35 19.23 -11.38
C SER A 143 9.95 18.36 -10.29
N ARG A 144 11.00 18.85 -9.64
CA ARG A 144 11.63 18.13 -8.53
C ARG A 144 10.82 18.32 -7.26
N VAL A 145 10.38 17.23 -6.68
CA VAL A 145 9.50 17.22 -5.51
C VAL A 145 10.21 16.74 -4.25
N TYR A 146 11.30 16.00 -4.42
CA TYR A 146 12.12 15.52 -3.30
C TYR A 146 13.59 15.43 -3.69
N ARG A 147 14.47 15.73 -2.72
CA ARG A 147 15.91 15.49 -2.83
C ARG A 147 16.50 15.23 -1.45
N ALA A 148 17.26 14.15 -1.32
CA ALA A 148 17.97 13.82 -0.09
C ALA A 148 19.27 13.05 -0.39
N LYS A 149 20.02 12.78 0.68
CA LYS A 149 21.05 11.76 0.72
C LYS A 149 20.71 10.84 1.90
N TRP A 150 20.33 9.60 1.63
CA TRP A 150 20.05 8.63 2.69
C TRP A 150 21.33 7.91 3.07
N HIS A 151 21.61 7.78 4.36
CA HIS A 151 22.82 7.12 4.86
C HIS A 151 22.74 5.60 4.67
N ASN A 152 23.81 4.84 4.59
CA ASN A 152 23.73 3.38 4.62
C ASN A 152 24.50 2.86 5.82
N LEU A 153 23.87 1.93 6.53
CA LEU A 153 24.43 1.23 7.68
C LEU A 153 24.29 -0.27 7.41
N GLU A 154 25.28 -1.05 7.84
CA GLU A 154 25.48 -2.44 7.44
C GLU A 154 24.35 -3.39 7.85
N ASN A 155 23.51 -3.04 8.82
CA ASN A 155 22.46 -3.91 9.35
C ASN A 155 21.05 -3.29 9.22
N MET A 156 20.86 -2.37 8.29
CA MET A 156 19.65 -1.58 8.17
C MET A 156 18.89 -1.90 6.88
N ARG A 157 17.56 -1.88 6.96
CA ARG A 157 16.64 -1.71 5.83
C ARG A 157 15.86 -0.43 5.99
N ARG A 158 15.16 -0.01 4.93
CA ARG A 158 14.30 1.16 4.97
C ARG A 158 12.93 0.91 4.42
N LEU A 159 11.92 1.38 5.15
CA LEU A 159 10.59 1.59 4.61
C LEU A 159 10.42 3.09 4.32
N ILE A 160 10.10 3.42 3.09
CA ILE A 160 9.94 4.79 2.63
C ILE A 160 8.50 4.99 2.17
N PHE A 161 7.78 5.89 2.84
CA PHE A 161 6.41 6.22 2.52
C PHE A 161 6.33 7.62 1.94
N VAL A 162 5.68 7.74 0.79
CA VAL A 162 5.53 9.00 0.08
C VAL A 162 4.06 9.33 -0.02
N ARG A 163 3.65 10.50 0.46
CA ARG A 163 2.24 10.96 0.41
C ARG A 163 2.14 12.36 -0.15
N ASP A 164 0.95 12.75 -0.57
CA ASP A 164 0.66 14.14 -0.88
C ASP A 164 0.85 15.01 0.38
N THR A 165 1.30 16.25 0.18
CA THR A 165 1.32 17.29 1.22
C THR A 165 -0.09 17.78 1.52
N ASN A 166 -0.31 18.24 2.75
CA ASN A 166 -1.54 18.94 3.12
C ASN A 166 -1.38 20.47 3.01
N GLU A 167 -2.46 21.20 3.27
CA GLU A 167 -2.52 22.68 3.18
C GLU A 167 -1.49 23.41 4.05
N ASN A 168 -0.98 22.75 5.09
CA ASN A 168 0.01 23.32 6.02
C ASN A 168 1.46 22.95 5.67
N GLU A 169 1.69 22.19 4.60
CA GLU A 169 2.99 21.66 4.23
C GLU A 169 3.51 22.27 2.93
N VAL A 170 4.80 22.60 2.90
CA VAL A 170 5.48 23.13 1.70
C VAL A 170 5.93 21.99 0.79
N GLY A 171 5.70 22.15 -0.51
CA GLY A 171 6.05 21.16 -1.54
C GLY A 171 4.83 20.35 -1.98
N SER A 172 5.02 19.40 -2.88
CA SER A 172 3.92 18.59 -3.42
C SER A 172 3.82 17.19 -2.82
N VAL A 173 4.90 16.70 -2.20
CA VAL A 173 4.92 15.40 -1.52
C VAL A 173 5.69 15.48 -0.20
N ARG A 174 5.29 14.63 0.74
CA ARG A 174 6.04 14.37 1.97
C ARG A 174 6.62 12.97 1.91
N VAL A 175 7.92 12.86 2.20
CA VAL A 175 8.62 11.57 2.30
C VAL A 175 8.94 11.30 3.76
N SER A 176 8.48 10.15 4.25
CA SER A 176 8.80 9.63 5.58
C SER A 176 9.68 8.40 5.40
N VAL A 177 10.81 8.37 6.11
CA VAL A 177 11.76 7.26 6.06
C VAL A 177 11.78 6.62 7.44
N ILE A 178 11.45 5.34 7.50
CA ILE A 178 11.64 4.51 8.69
C ILE A 178 12.93 3.73 8.47
N GLU A 179 13.87 3.94 9.39
CA GLU A 179 15.12 3.19 9.45
C GLU A 179 14.88 2.01 10.40
N ASP A 180 14.96 0.80 9.87
CA ASP A 180 14.68 -0.43 10.60
C ASP A 180 15.96 -1.26 10.64
N PHE A 181 16.36 -1.70 11.83
CA PHE A 181 17.65 -2.34 12.07
C PHE A 181 17.45 -3.78 12.47
N TYR A 182 18.30 -4.66 11.92
CA TYR A 182 18.30 -6.06 12.33
C TYR A 182 18.71 -6.16 13.79
N VAL A 183 17.79 -6.66 14.63
CA VAL A 183 18.04 -7.01 16.02
C VAL A 183 18.11 -8.53 16.10
N PRO A 184 19.29 -9.12 16.40
CA PRO A 184 19.39 -10.56 16.59
C PRO A 184 18.45 -11.01 17.71
N PRO A 185 17.80 -12.18 17.59
CA PRO A 185 17.01 -12.72 18.69
C PRO A 185 17.91 -12.87 19.92
N SER A 186 17.42 -12.38 21.07
CA SER A 186 18.09 -12.56 22.36
C SER A 186 18.30 -14.05 22.60
N THR A 187 19.56 -14.46 22.77
CA THR A 187 19.89 -15.85 23.11
C THR A 187 19.24 -16.18 24.45
N PRO A 188 18.43 -17.25 24.56
CA PRO A 188 17.82 -17.65 25.82
C PRO A 188 18.86 -18.10 26.86
#